data_AF-A0A7C4YC30-F1
#
_entry.id   AF-A0A7C4YC30-F1
#
_cell.length_a   1.000
_cell.length_b   1.000
_cell.length_c   1.000
_cell.angle_alpha   90.00
_cell.angle_beta   90.00
_cell.angle_gamma   90.00
#
_symmetry.space_group_name_H-M   'P 1'
#
loop_
_entity.id
_entity.type
_entity.pdbx_description
1 polymer ?
#
loop_
_entity_poly.entity_id
_entity_poly.type
_entity_poly.pdbx_seq_one_letter_code
_entity_poly.pdbx_strand_id
1 'polypeptide(L)'
;MKDNIATPIQELFEKAGDYGKTTIALLKLKAIDKSAHVISSLSAKMVILLVVAMFLLNGSIALALWLGLLLGKTFYGFLAIAGFYGLMAILLFLFRNQWIKKPVSDSIIRKLL
;
A
#
# COMPACT_ATOMS: atom_id res chain seq x y z
N MET A 1 48.97 39.66 19.50
CA MET A 1 48.64 38.24 19.77
C MET A 1 47.12 38.08 19.77
N LYS A 2 46.43 38.32 18.65
CA LYS A 2 44.96 38.17 18.55
C LYS A 2 44.49 37.53 17.24
N ASP A 3 45.43 37.01 16.45
CA ASP A 3 45.24 36.71 15.03
C ASP A 3 45.27 35.18 14.73
N ASN A 4 45.44 34.33 15.76
CA ASN A 4 45.62 32.88 15.61
C ASN A 4 44.38 32.05 16.00
N ILE A 5 43.27 32.69 16.40
CA ILE A 5 42.04 32.01 16.84
C ILE A 5 40.92 32.12 15.79
N ALA A 6 41.02 33.10 14.88
CA ALA A 6 40.06 33.27 13.79
C ALA A 6 40.22 32.21 12.69
N THR A 7 41.45 31.79 12.41
CA THR A 7 41.82 30.75 11.43
C THR A 7 41.28 29.35 11.79
N PRO A 8 41.48 28.81 13.00
CA PRO A 8 40.94 27.49 13.35
C PRO A 8 39.41 27.47 13.42
N ILE A 9 38.76 28.57 13.81
CA ILE A 9 37.29 28.64 13.79
C ILE A 9 36.76 28.69 12.36
N GLN A 10 37.43 29.38 11.43
CA GLN A 10 37.08 29.36 10.01
C GLN A 10 37.24 27.96 9.40
N GLU A 11 38.35 27.26 9.65
CA GLU A 11 38.55 25.89 9.15
C GLU A 11 37.51 24.90 9.69
N LEU A 12 37.10 25.05 10.96
CA LEU A 12 36.04 24.23 11.55
C LEU A 12 34.67 24.55 10.94
N PHE A 13 34.38 25.81 10.65
CA PHE A 13 33.15 26.23 9.98
C PHE A 13 33.11 25.72 8.53
N GLU A 14 34.24 25.74 7.84
CA GLU A 14 34.40 25.28 6.47
C GLU A 14 34.24 23.76 6.37
N LYS A 15 34.90 23.00 7.26
CA LYS A 15 34.68 21.55 7.41
C LYS A 15 33.23 21.25 7.77
N ALA A 16 32.63 21.93 8.73
CA ALA A 16 31.23 21.72 9.12
C ALA A 16 30.26 22.01 7.96
N GLY A 17 30.55 23.03 7.13
CA GLY A 17 29.84 23.32 5.90
C GLY A 17 29.96 22.20 4.86
N ASP A 18 31.15 21.63 4.70
CA ASP A 18 31.39 20.50 3.79
C ASP A 18 30.77 19.18 4.29
N TYR A 19 30.77 18.92 5.60
CA TYR A 19 30.01 17.80 6.19
C TYR A 19 28.50 18.00 6.02
N GLY A 20 28.02 19.24 6.15
CA GLY A 20 26.62 19.61 5.90
C GLY A 20 26.23 19.39 4.43
N LYS A 21 27.05 19.85 3.48
CA LYS A 21 26.88 19.59 2.04
C LYS A 21 26.88 18.10 1.74
N THR A 22 27.79 17.34 2.34
CA THR A 22 27.86 15.88 2.17
C THR A 22 26.61 15.20 2.73
N THR A 23 26.13 15.63 3.89
CA THR A 23 24.90 15.10 4.50
C THR A 23 23.66 15.41 3.65
N ILE A 24 23.57 16.62 3.08
CA ILE A 24 22.49 17.00 2.16
C ILE A 24 22.58 16.20 0.86
N ALA A 25 23.79 15.98 0.32
CA ALA A 25 24.01 15.16 -0.87
C ALA A 25 23.60 13.70 -0.62
N LEU A 26 23.96 13.14 0.54
CA LEU A 26 23.57 11.79 0.95
C LEU A 26 22.06 11.67 1.14
N LEU A 27 21.41 12.65 1.77
CA LEU A 27 19.95 12.68 1.91
C LEU A 27 19.25 12.76 0.55
N LYS A 28 19.74 13.59 -0.37
CA LYS A 28 19.20 13.71 -1.72
C LYS A 28 19.32 12.40 -2.49
N LEU A 29 20.48 11.75 -2.43
CA LEU A 29 20.71 10.47 -3.09
C LEU A 29 19.84 9.36 -2.50
N LYS A 30 19.76 9.27 -1.16
CA LYS A 30 18.93 8.29 -0.44
C LYS A 30 17.44 8.54 -0.64
N ALA A 31 17.01 9.79 -0.74
CA ALA A 31 15.63 10.15 -1.06
C ALA A 31 15.26 9.71 -2.47
N ILE A 32 16.12 9.96 -3.47
CA ILE A 32 15.91 9.53 -4.85
C ILE A 32 15.86 8.00 -4.92
N ASP A 33 16.83 7.31 -4.33
CA ASP A 33 16.91 5.84 -4.35
C ASP A 33 15.71 5.19 -3.63
N LYS A 34 15.36 5.66 -2.43
CA LYS A 34 14.18 5.19 -1.69
C LYS A 34 12.90 5.44 -2.47
N SER A 35 12.76 6.62 -3.08
CA SER A 35 11.57 6.98 -3.87
C SER A 35 11.48 6.12 -5.12
N ALA A 36 12.59 5.94 -5.84
CA ALA A 36 12.66 5.07 -7.01
C ALA A 36 12.33 3.62 -6.66
N HIS A 37 12.84 3.11 -5.53
CA HIS A 37 12.55 1.76 -5.07
C HIS A 37 11.07 1.59 -4.68
N VAL A 38 10.49 2.56 -3.99
CA VAL A 38 9.06 2.56 -3.64
C VAL A 38 8.21 2.63 -4.91
N ILE A 39 8.51 3.54 -5.83
CA ILE A 39 7.77 3.70 -7.09
C ILE A 39 7.90 2.44 -7.95
N SER A 40 9.09 1.85 -8.04
CA SER A 40 9.35 0.62 -8.82
C SER A 40 8.61 -0.59 -8.23
N SER A 41 8.61 -0.75 -6.91
CA SER A 41 7.87 -1.83 -6.25
C SER A 41 6.34 -1.62 -6.31
N LEU A 42 5.89 -0.37 -6.26
CA LEU A 42 4.46 -0.02 -6.31
C LEU A 42 3.92 -0.14 -7.73
N SER A 43 4.67 0.28 -8.75
CA SER A 43 4.24 0.19 -10.15
C SER A 43 4.04 -1.26 -10.58
N ALA A 44 4.98 -2.15 -10.24
CA ALA A 44 4.83 -3.59 -10.49
C ALA A 44 3.57 -4.16 -9.81
N LYS A 45 3.36 -3.83 -8.52
CA LYS A 45 2.16 -4.25 -7.78
C LYS A 45 0.88 -3.67 -8.36
N MET A 46 0.89 -2.43 -8.83
CA MET A 46 -0.27 -1.74 -9.39
C MET A 46 -0.71 -2.37 -10.71
N VAL A 47 0.23 -2.76 -11.57
CA VAL A 47 -0.07 -3.48 -12.81
C VAL A 47 -0.70 -4.84 -12.50
N ILE A 48 -0.12 -5.61 -11.56
CA ILE A 48 -0.67 -6.89 -11.15
C ILE A 48 -2.09 -6.70 -10.58
N LEU A 49 -2.29 -5.72 -9.71
CA LEU A 49 -3.59 -5.41 -9.12
C LEU A 49 -4.62 -5.06 -10.20
N LEU A 50 -4.24 -4.26 -11.20
CA LEU A 50 -5.11 -3.88 -12.31
C LEU A 50 -5.53 -5.11 -13.13
N VAL A 51 -4.59 -6.00 -13.47
CA VAL A 51 -4.88 -7.22 -14.23
C VAL A 51 -5.81 -8.14 -13.44
N VAL A 52 -5.53 -8.34 -12.15
CA VAL A 52 -6.39 -9.14 -11.26
C VAL A 52 -7.78 -8.51 -11.14
N ALA A 53 -7.87 -7.19 -10.97
CA ALA A 53 -9.15 -6.48 -10.89
C ALA A 53 -9.95 -6.63 -12.20
N MET A 54 -9.31 -6.47 -13.36
CA MET A 54 -9.97 -6.70 -14.65
C MET A 54 -10.43 -8.15 -14.80
N PHE A 55 -9.61 -9.12 -14.42
CA PHE A 55 -9.97 -10.53 -14.46
C PHE A 55 -11.18 -10.83 -13.57
N LEU A 56 -11.19 -10.32 -12.33
CA LEU A 56 -12.30 -10.48 -11.40
C LEU A 56 -13.59 -9.79 -11.88
N LEU A 57 -13.49 -8.61 -12.49
CA LEU A 57 -14.62 -7.90 -13.09
C LEU A 57 -15.24 -8.71 -14.23
N ASN A 58 -14.41 -9.14 -15.19
CA ASN A 58 -14.87 -9.95 -16.31
C ASN A 58 -15.41 -11.31 -15.85
N GLY A 59 -14.75 -11.96 -14.90
CA GLY A 59 -15.23 -13.21 -14.30
C GLY A 59 -16.58 -13.06 -13.60
N SER A 60 -16.79 -11.97 -12.86
CA SER A 60 -18.07 -11.67 -12.22
C SER A 60 -19.18 -11.47 -13.24
N ILE A 61 -18.90 -10.75 -14.34
CA ILE A 61 -19.86 -10.54 -15.44
C ILE A 61 -20.14 -11.86 -16.17
N ALA A 62 -19.12 -12.67 -16.44
CA ALA A 62 -19.28 -13.97 -17.08
C ALA A 62 -20.14 -14.93 -16.24
N LEU A 63 -19.91 -14.99 -14.92
CA LEU A 63 -20.74 -15.75 -13.99
C LEU A 63 -22.19 -15.23 -13.97
N ALA A 64 -22.39 -13.91 -14.00
CA ALA A 64 -23.73 -13.30 -14.04
C ALA A 64 -24.50 -13.69 -15.30
N LEU A 65 -23.82 -13.63 -16.45
CA LEU A 65 -24.41 -14.00 -17.73
C LEU A 65 -24.68 -15.51 -17.81
N TRP A 66 -23.77 -16.34 -17.32
CA TRP A 66 -23.93 -17.80 -17.34
C TRP A 66 -25.08 -18.26 -16.44
N LEU A 67 -25.17 -17.74 -15.22
CA LEU A 67 -26.34 -17.96 -14.35
C LEU A 67 -27.62 -17.40 -14.98
N GLY A 68 -27.55 -16.22 -15.60
CA GLY A 68 -28.68 -15.62 -16.30
C GLY A 68 -29.21 -16.46 -17.48
N LEU A 69 -28.31 -17.15 -18.18
CA LEU A 69 -28.64 -18.09 -19.26
C LEU A 69 -29.29 -19.37 -18.74
N LEU A 70 -28.77 -19.96 -17.64
CA LEU A 70 -29.36 -21.16 -17.03
C LEU A 70 -30.78 -20.91 -16.52
N LEU A 71 -31.05 -19.71 -15.99
CA LEU A 71 -32.36 -19.31 -15.47
C LEU A 71 -33.28 -18.70 -16.55
N GLY A 72 -32.84 -18.65 -17.81
CA GLY A 72 -33.63 -18.20 -18.97
C GLY A 72 -33.89 -16.68 -19.03
N LYS A 73 -33.51 -15.91 -18.00
CA LYS A 73 -33.52 -14.43 -18.02
C LYS A 73 -32.29 -13.89 -17.29
N THR A 74 -31.59 -12.96 -17.94
CA THR A 74 -30.38 -12.28 -17.42
C THR A 74 -30.59 -11.62 -16.05
N PHE A 75 -31.82 -11.18 -15.76
CA PHE A 75 -32.18 -10.57 -14.48
C PHE A 75 -31.96 -11.49 -13.28
N TYR A 76 -32.22 -12.80 -13.43
CA TYR A 76 -32.02 -13.76 -12.35
C TYR A 76 -30.55 -14.03 -12.05
N GLY A 77 -29.67 -13.94 -13.05
CA GLY A 77 -28.22 -14.07 -12.87
C GLY A 77 -27.66 -12.95 -11.99
N PHE A 78 -28.08 -11.71 -12.23
CA PHE A 78 -27.74 -10.58 -11.38
C PHE A 78 -28.35 -10.70 -9.97
N LEU A 79 -29.61 -11.13 -9.86
CA LEU A 79 -30.27 -11.32 -8.57
C LEU A 79 -29.57 -12.40 -7.71
N ALA A 80 -29.16 -13.51 -8.32
CA ALA A 80 -28.44 -14.58 -7.63
C ALA A 80 -27.08 -14.12 -7.10
N ILE A 81 -26.33 -13.35 -7.90
CA ILE A 81 -25.04 -12.78 -7.49
C ILE A 81 -25.21 -11.70 -6.43
N ALA A 82 -26.22 -10.82 -6.57
CA ALA A 82 -26.55 -9.83 -5.55
C ALA A 82 -26.96 -10.49 -4.23
N GLY A 83 -27.75 -11.58 -4.30
CA GLY A 83 -28.09 -12.40 -3.15
C GLY A 83 -26.86 -13.03 -2.50
N PHE A 84 -25.95 -13.59 -3.29
CA PHE A 84 -24.70 -14.16 -2.81
C PHE A 84 -23.81 -13.10 -2.12
N TYR A 85 -23.58 -11.95 -2.76
CA TYR A 85 -22.83 -10.84 -2.15
C TYR A 85 -23.51 -10.30 -0.89
N GLY A 86 -24.85 -10.21 -0.89
CA GLY A 86 -25.63 -9.84 0.29
C GLY A 86 -25.50 -10.84 1.44
N LEU A 87 -25.54 -12.15 1.14
CA LEU A 87 -25.34 -13.20 2.13
C LEU A 87 -23.91 -13.14 2.69
N MET A 88 -22.91 -12.94 1.83
CA MET A 88 -21.52 -12.74 2.23
C MET A 88 -21.36 -11.50 3.12
N ALA A 89 -22.03 -10.40 2.80
CA ALA A 89 -22.01 -9.18 3.60
C ALA A 89 -22.63 -9.40 4.99
N ILE A 90 -23.76 -10.13 5.06
CA ILE A 90 -24.39 -10.50 6.34
C ILE A 90 -23.47 -11.41 7.16
N LEU A 91 -22.85 -12.41 6.53
CA LEU A 91 -21.85 -13.26 7.16
C LEU A 91 -20.69 -12.41 7.71
N LEU A 92 -20.12 -11.53 6.89
CA LEU A 92 -19.05 -10.62 7.31
C LEU A 92 -19.48 -9.72 8.46
N PHE A 93 -20.73 -9.27 8.49
CA PHE A 93 -21.25 -8.45 9.57
C PHE A 93 -21.40 -9.24 10.88
N LEU A 94 -21.88 -10.48 10.81
CA LEU A 94 -21.99 -11.39 11.97
C LEU A 94 -20.60 -11.80 12.49
N PHE A 95 -19.71 -12.21 11.60
CA PHE A 95 -18.36 -12.65 11.91
C PHE A 95 -17.36 -11.50 12.11
N ARG A 96 -17.78 -10.24 11.90
CA ARG A 96 -16.97 -9.01 12.06
C ARG A 96 -16.17 -9.02 13.36
N ASN A 97 -16.81 -9.45 14.44
CA ASN A 97 -16.22 -9.40 15.77
C ASN A 97 -15.14 -10.51 15.97
N GLN A 98 -15.27 -11.66 15.31
CA GLN A 98 -14.29 -12.75 15.39
C GLN A 98 -13.16 -12.64 14.35
N TRP A 99 -13.49 -12.29 13.10
CA TRP A 99 -12.52 -12.32 12.00
C TRP A 99 -11.68 -11.05 11.87
N ILE A 100 -12.20 -9.89 12.27
CA ILE A 100 -11.46 -8.62 12.15
C ILE A 100 -10.90 -8.21 13.50
N LYS A 101 -11.73 -8.22 14.55
CA LYS A 101 -11.34 -7.64 15.84
C LYS A 101 -10.26 -8.43 16.58
N LYS A 102 -10.32 -9.77 16.55
CA LYS A 102 -9.34 -10.65 17.22
C LYS A 102 -7.95 -10.63 16.57
N PRO A 103 -7.76 -10.93 15.27
CA PRO A 103 -6.41 -10.99 14.71
C PRO A 103 -5.75 -9.61 14.62
N VAL A 104 -6.52 -8.54 14.47
CA VAL A 104 -5.98 -7.17 14.48
C VAL A 104 -5.48 -6.79 15.88
N SER A 105 -6.24 -7.10 16.94
CA SER A 105 -5.77 -6.84 18.32
C SER A 105 -4.55 -7.70 18.67
N ASP A 106 -4.57 -9.00 18.34
CA ASP A 106 -3.45 -9.89 18.63
C ASP A 106 -2.17 -9.50 17.87
N SER A 107 -2.30 -9.01 16.62
CA SER A 107 -1.17 -8.52 15.83
C SER A 107 -0.59 -7.22 16.37
N ILE A 108 -1.42 -6.34 16.92
CA ILE A 108 -0.97 -5.10 17.56
C ILE A 108 -0.26 -5.42 18.88
N ILE A 109 -0.83 -6.30 19.70
CA ILE A 109 -0.25 -6.69 21.00
C ILE A 109 1.09 -7.40 20.80
N ARG A 110 1.22 -8.32 19.84
CA ARG A 110 2.50 -8.99 19.51
C ARG A 110 3.57 -8.09 18.92
N LYS A 111 3.22 -6.89 18.45
CA LYS A 111 4.20 -5.89 17.98
C LYS A 111 4.65 -4.93 19.07
N LEU A 112 3.90 -4.86 20.18
CA LEU A 112 4.16 -3.99 21.33
C LEU A 112 4.86 -4.70 22.48
N LEU A 113 4.68 -6.03 22.61
CA LEU A 113 5.54 -6.93 23.38
C LEU A 113 6.79 -7.30 22.58
#